data_AF-A0AB72XPZ0-F1
#
_entry.id   AF-A0AB72XPZ0-F1
#
_cell.length_a   1.000
_cell.length_b   1.000
_cell.length_c   1.000
_cell.angle_alpha   90.00
_cell.angle_beta   90.00
_cell.angle_gamma   90.00
#
_symmetry.space_group_name_H-M   'P 1'
#
loop_
_entity.id
_entity.type
_entity.pdbx_description
1 polymer ?
#
loop_
_entity_poly.entity_id
_entity_poly.type
_entity_poly.pdbx_seq_one_letter_code
_entity_poly.pdbx_strand_id
1 'polypeptide(L)'
;MHFEAYPPEVNSANIYAGPGPDSMLAAARAWRSLDVEMTAVQRSFNRTLLSLMDAWAGPVVMQLMEAAKPFVRWLTDLCVQLSEVERQIHEIVRAYEWAHHDMVPLAQIYNNRAERQILIDNNALGQFTAQIADLDQEYDDFWDEDGEVMRDYRLRVSDALSKLTPWKAPPPIAHSTVLVAPVSPSTASSRTDT
;
A
#
# COMPACT_ATOMS: atom_id res chain seq x y z
N MET A 1 -16.62 -5.62 -8.04
CA MET A 1 -16.43 -5.53 -9.50
C MET A 1 -16.48 -6.95 -10.03
N HIS A 2 -17.26 -7.17 -11.08
CA HIS A 2 -17.49 -8.45 -11.73
C HIS A 2 -16.79 -8.41 -13.09
N PHE A 3 -15.69 -9.13 -13.25
CA PHE A 3 -14.86 -9.11 -14.47
C PHE A 3 -15.30 -10.18 -15.47
N GLU A 4 -16.04 -11.19 -14.99
CA GLU A 4 -16.77 -12.17 -15.77
C GLU A 4 -17.87 -11.54 -16.67
N ALA A 5 -18.21 -10.26 -16.45
CA ALA A 5 -19.15 -9.54 -17.31
C ALA A 5 -18.49 -8.93 -18.56
N TYR A 6 -17.16 -8.92 -18.64
CA TYR A 6 -16.41 -8.41 -19.79
C TYR A 6 -15.92 -9.55 -20.66
N PRO A 7 -15.99 -9.42 -22.00
CA PRO A 7 -15.45 -10.42 -22.91
C PRO A 7 -13.92 -10.50 -22.79
N PRO A 8 -13.32 -11.65 -23.17
CA PRO A 8 -11.89 -11.88 -23.02
C PRO A 8 -11.03 -10.84 -23.74
N GLU A 9 -11.46 -10.28 -24.88
CA GLU A 9 -10.75 -9.20 -25.56
C GLU A 9 -10.50 -7.98 -24.66
N VAL A 10 -11.43 -7.67 -23.76
CA VAL A 10 -11.33 -6.52 -22.85
C VAL A 10 -10.38 -6.83 -21.69
N ASN A 11 -10.55 -7.96 -21.01
CA ASN A 11 -9.71 -8.33 -19.87
C ASN A 11 -8.26 -8.53 -20.31
N SER A 12 -8.05 -9.29 -21.39
CA SER A 12 -6.76 -9.48 -22.04
C SER A 12 -6.12 -8.16 -22.49
N ALA A 13 -6.82 -7.32 -23.25
CA ALA A 13 -6.23 -6.06 -23.72
C ALA A 13 -5.84 -5.12 -22.56
N ASN A 14 -6.66 -5.05 -21.52
CA ASN A 14 -6.39 -4.18 -20.38
C ASN A 14 -5.12 -4.60 -19.61
N ILE A 15 -4.89 -5.91 -19.41
CA ILE A 15 -3.71 -6.36 -18.67
C ILE A 15 -2.41 -6.17 -19.47
N TYR A 16 -2.46 -6.29 -20.81
CA TYR A 16 -1.29 -6.16 -21.69
C TYR A 16 -0.94 -4.72 -22.11
N ALA A 17 -1.85 -3.75 -21.95
CA ALA A 17 -1.64 -2.39 -22.44
C ALA A 17 -0.74 -1.51 -21.55
N GLY A 18 -0.57 -1.87 -20.28
CA GLY A 18 0.08 -1.03 -19.27
C GLY A 18 1.61 -0.89 -19.42
N PRO A 19 2.23 0.10 -18.75
CA PRO A 19 3.68 0.32 -18.79
C PRO A 19 4.48 -0.69 -17.95
N GLY A 20 3.84 -1.71 -17.38
CA GLY A 20 4.46 -2.67 -16.48
C GLY A 20 4.68 -2.13 -15.04
N PRO A 21 5.36 -2.93 -14.19
CA PRO A 21 5.43 -2.70 -12.74
C PRO A 21 6.55 -1.76 -12.28
N ASP A 22 7.38 -1.24 -13.20
CA ASP A 22 8.60 -0.51 -12.86
C ASP A 22 8.36 0.71 -11.96
N SER A 23 7.26 1.43 -12.19
CA SER A 23 6.87 2.59 -11.37
C SER A 23 6.56 2.17 -9.92
N MET A 24 5.90 1.02 -9.74
CA MET A 24 5.61 0.46 -8.41
C MET A 24 6.88 -0.03 -7.72
N LEU A 25 7.78 -0.69 -8.46
CA LEU A 25 9.08 -1.11 -7.92
C LEU A 25 9.97 0.08 -7.52
N ALA A 26 9.92 1.18 -8.28
CA ALA A 26 10.58 2.42 -7.90
C ALA A 26 9.98 3.02 -6.63
N ALA A 27 8.64 3.02 -6.50
CA ALA A 27 7.97 3.47 -5.28
C ALA A 27 8.31 2.58 -4.08
N ALA A 28 8.40 1.26 -4.24
CA ALA A 28 8.81 0.34 -3.17
C ALA A 28 10.19 0.69 -2.61
N ARG A 29 11.16 1.01 -3.49
CA ARG A 29 12.49 1.48 -3.09
C ARG A 29 12.43 2.80 -2.33
N ALA A 30 11.59 3.75 -2.78
CA ALA A 30 11.42 5.03 -2.10
C ALA A 30 10.83 4.85 -0.69
N TRP A 31 9.81 4.00 -0.53
CA TRP A 31 9.22 3.68 0.77
C TRP A 31 10.22 2.99 1.71
N ARG A 32 11.05 2.09 1.18
CA ARG A 32 12.15 1.48 1.94
C ARG A 32 13.15 2.52 2.43
N SER A 33 13.55 3.46 1.59
CA SER A 33 14.42 4.56 2.01
C SER A 33 13.78 5.40 3.11
N LEU A 34 12.48 5.68 3.01
CA LEU A 34 11.75 6.42 4.04
C LEU A 34 11.70 5.66 5.38
N ASP A 35 11.51 4.34 5.37
CA ASP A 35 11.57 3.50 6.58
C ASP A 35 12.95 3.57 7.26
N VAL A 36 14.03 3.47 6.48
CA VAL A 36 15.41 3.57 6.98
C VAL A 36 15.66 4.93 7.64
N GLU A 37 15.31 6.02 6.95
CA GLU A 37 15.51 7.38 7.46
C GLU A 37 14.66 7.65 8.71
N MET A 38 13.38 7.24 8.71
CA MET A 38 12.51 7.43 9.87
C MET A 38 12.91 6.59 11.08
N THR A 39 13.46 5.40 10.85
CA THR A 39 14.09 4.59 11.91
C THR A 39 15.32 5.29 12.49
N ALA A 40 16.14 5.95 11.66
CA ALA A 40 17.27 6.75 12.13
C ALA A 40 16.80 7.99 12.93
N VAL A 41 15.71 8.64 12.50
CA VAL A 41 15.06 9.75 13.23
C VAL A 41 14.57 9.27 14.60
N GLN A 42 13.88 8.13 14.68
CA GLN A 42 13.41 7.54 15.93
C GLN A 42 14.56 7.31 16.92
N ARG A 43 15.67 6.71 16.46
CA ARG A 43 16.86 6.48 17.29
C ARG A 43 17.48 7.80 17.77
N SER A 44 17.60 8.78 16.88
CA SER A 44 18.18 10.09 17.18
C SER A 44 17.32 10.89 18.16
N PHE A 45 15.99 10.82 18.03
CA PHE A 45 15.05 11.44 18.95
C PHE A 45 15.18 10.84 20.36
N ASN A 46 15.15 9.52 20.47
CA ASN A 46 15.35 8.84 21.76
C ASN A 46 16.70 9.16 22.38
N ARG A 47 17.77 9.22 21.58
CA ARG A 47 19.10 9.62 22.06
C ARG A 47 19.11 11.06 22.60
N THR A 48 18.37 11.96 21.97
CA THR A 48 18.27 13.36 22.42
C THR A 48 17.53 13.45 23.76
N LEU A 49 16.44 12.70 23.92
CA LEU A 49 15.71 12.62 25.19
C LEU A 49 16.59 12.06 26.32
N LEU A 50 17.34 10.99 26.06
CA LEU A 50 18.28 10.42 27.03
C LEU A 50 19.40 11.39 27.39
N SER A 51 20.01 12.03 26.39
CA SER A 51 21.08 13.02 26.63
C SER A 51 20.61 14.21 27.46
N LEU A 52 19.36 14.63 27.31
CA LEU A 52 18.76 15.70 28.13
C LEU A 52 18.54 15.24 29.57
N MET A 53 18.07 14.00 29.75
CA MET A 53 17.91 13.37 31.06
C MET A 53 19.25 13.22 31.80
N ASP A 54 20.31 12.82 31.08
CA ASP A 54 21.66 12.69 31.63
C ASP A 54 22.29 14.04 31.99
N ALA A 55 22.05 15.07 31.18
CA ALA A 55 22.58 16.41 31.42
C ALA A 55 21.87 17.13 32.58
N TRP A 56 20.56 16.92 32.74
CA TRP A 56 19.78 17.57 33.79
C TRP A 56 18.63 16.67 34.28
N ALA A 57 18.91 15.84 35.27
CA ALA A 57 17.92 14.94 35.90
C ALA A 57 17.02 15.68 36.92
N GLY A 58 16.29 16.70 36.46
CA GLY A 58 15.39 17.53 37.29
C GLY A 58 13.90 17.30 37.01
N PRO A 59 12.99 17.78 37.88
CA PRO A 59 11.54 17.62 37.73
C PRO A 59 10.99 18.12 36.38
N VAL A 60 11.57 19.20 35.83
CA VAL A 60 11.19 19.76 34.53
C VAL A 60 11.49 18.79 33.38
N VAL A 61 12.65 18.14 33.39
CA VAL A 61 13.03 17.17 32.36
C VAL A 61 12.20 15.89 32.49
N MET A 62 11.91 15.43 33.72
CA MET A 62 10.99 14.30 33.93
C MET A 62 9.59 14.59 33.38
N GLN A 63 9.05 15.81 33.60
CA GLN A 63 7.76 16.22 33.03
C GLN A 63 7.77 16.22 31.49
N LEU A 64 8.87 16.68 30.88
CA LEU A 64 9.05 16.63 29.43
C LEU A 64 9.12 15.18 28.91
N MET A 65 9.82 14.27 29.60
CA MET A 65 9.88 12.85 29.21
C MET A 65 8.49 12.21 29.21
N GLU A 66 7.70 12.46 30.27
CA GLU A 66 6.31 11.97 30.34
C GLU A 66 5.46 12.52 29.19
N ALA A 67 5.58 13.82 28.89
CA ALA A 67 4.86 14.45 27.78
C ALA A 67 5.29 13.94 26.39
N ALA A 68 6.55 13.49 26.23
CA ALA A 68 7.07 12.96 24.97
C ALA A 68 6.67 11.49 24.70
N LYS A 69 6.27 10.72 25.73
CA LYS A 69 5.93 9.28 25.58
C LYS A 69 4.92 8.99 24.47
N PRO A 70 3.79 9.71 24.33
CA PRO A 70 2.83 9.45 23.27
C PRO A 70 3.44 9.63 21.88
N PHE A 71 4.32 10.62 21.71
CA PHE A 71 5.01 10.87 20.44
C PHE A 71 6.04 9.79 20.12
N VAL A 72 6.84 9.34 21.11
CA VAL A 72 7.79 8.23 20.91
C VAL A 72 7.07 6.94 20.50
N ARG A 73 5.93 6.64 21.14
CA ARG A 73 5.10 5.50 20.78
C ARG A 73 4.54 5.64 19.36
N TRP A 74 3.98 6.80 19.02
CA TRP A 74 3.50 7.08 17.67
C TRP A 74 4.60 6.93 16.62
N LEU A 75 5.81 7.41 16.91
CA LEU A 75 6.94 7.32 15.99
C LEU A 75 7.39 5.86 15.78
N THR A 76 7.27 5.03 16.82
CA THR A 76 7.52 3.59 16.71
C THR A 76 6.46 2.92 15.85
N ASP A 77 5.17 3.23 16.07
CA ASP A 77 4.06 2.73 15.26
C ASP A 77 4.21 3.16 13.78
N LEU A 78 4.69 4.38 13.53
CA LEU A 78 4.96 4.89 12.19
C LEU A 78 6.04 4.07 11.47
N CYS A 79 7.17 3.78 12.12
CA CYS A 79 8.22 2.94 11.52
C CYS A 79 7.69 1.54 11.17
N VAL A 80 6.87 0.93 12.04
CA VAL A 80 6.22 -0.36 11.73
C VAL A 80 5.35 -0.24 10.49
N GLN A 81 4.52 0.80 10.38
CA GLN A 81 3.70 1.05 9.20
C GLN A 81 4.54 1.27 7.93
N LEU A 82 5.66 1.99 8.00
CA LEU A 82 6.54 2.24 6.85
C LEU A 82 7.17 0.96 6.31
N SER A 83 7.65 0.08 7.20
CA SER A 83 8.26 -1.20 6.83
C SER A 83 7.28 -2.13 6.07
N GLU A 84 5.99 -1.94 6.27
CA GLU A 84 4.93 -2.74 5.64
C GLU A 84 4.64 -2.30 4.19
N VAL A 85 4.89 -1.03 3.85
CA VAL A 85 4.54 -0.48 2.54
C VAL A 85 5.33 -1.13 1.41
N GLU A 86 6.65 -1.26 1.56
CA GLU A 86 7.49 -1.96 0.58
C GLU A 86 6.98 -3.38 0.35
N ARG A 87 6.65 -4.11 1.43
CA ARG A 87 6.18 -5.49 1.36
C ARG A 87 4.90 -5.61 0.55
N GLN A 88 3.91 -4.76 0.83
CA GLN A 88 2.62 -4.82 0.14
C GLN A 88 2.70 -4.36 -1.31
N ILE A 89 3.58 -3.41 -1.65
CA ILE A 89 3.82 -3.06 -3.05
C ILE A 89 4.35 -4.29 -3.82
N HIS A 90 5.29 -5.05 -3.24
CA HIS A 90 5.79 -6.27 -3.90
C HIS A 90 4.71 -7.36 -4.02
N GLU A 91 3.80 -7.51 -3.05
CA GLU A 91 2.64 -8.42 -3.20
C GLU A 91 1.76 -8.02 -4.37
N ILE A 92 1.48 -6.72 -4.53
CA ILE A 92 0.65 -6.21 -5.63
C ILE A 92 1.35 -6.40 -6.98
N VAL A 93 2.65 -6.15 -7.05
CA VAL A 93 3.45 -6.39 -8.27
C VAL A 93 3.40 -7.87 -8.66
N ARG A 94 3.60 -8.79 -7.72
CA ARG A 94 3.48 -10.23 -8.01
C ARG A 94 2.08 -10.63 -8.46
N ALA A 95 1.04 -10.06 -7.84
CA ALA A 95 -0.33 -10.30 -8.25
C ALA A 95 -0.58 -9.85 -9.70
N TYR A 96 0.00 -8.71 -10.11
CA TYR A 96 -0.03 -8.26 -11.49
C TYR A 96 0.74 -9.19 -12.43
N GLU A 97 1.95 -9.62 -12.04
CA GLU A 97 2.79 -10.51 -12.86
C GLU A 97 2.11 -11.86 -13.12
N TRP A 98 1.47 -12.44 -12.10
CA TRP A 98 0.65 -13.64 -12.26
C TRP A 98 -0.55 -13.40 -13.16
N ALA A 99 -1.31 -12.31 -12.94
CA ALA A 99 -2.46 -12.00 -13.77
C ALA A 99 -2.06 -11.80 -15.24
N HIS A 100 -0.96 -11.11 -15.50
CA HIS A 100 -0.46 -10.88 -16.85
C HIS A 100 0.06 -12.17 -17.52
N HIS A 101 0.61 -13.10 -16.73
CA HIS A 101 1.08 -14.40 -17.22
C HIS A 101 -0.08 -15.35 -17.54
N ASP A 102 -1.08 -15.40 -16.67
CA ASP A 102 -2.17 -16.37 -16.73
C ASP A 102 -3.32 -15.92 -17.66
N MET A 103 -3.40 -14.63 -18.00
CA MET A 103 -4.41 -14.11 -18.94
C MET A 103 -4.28 -14.73 -20.33
N VAL A 104 -5.41 -14.93 -21.01
CA VAL A 104 -5.41 -15.46 -22.37
C VAL A 104 -4.72 -14.47 -23.32
N PRO A 105 -3.72 -14.88 -24.11
CA PRO A 105 -3.11 -13.99 -25.09
C PRO A 105 -4.11 -13.58 -26.18
N LEU A 106 -4.17 -12.28 -26.51
CA LEU A 106 -5.05 -11.74 -27.56
C LEU A 106 -4.94 -12.48 -28.91
N ALA A 107 -3.76 -13.00 -29.25
CA ALA A 107 -3.57 -13.78 -30.47
C ALA A 107 -4.41 -15.07 -30.49
N GLN A 108 -4.61 -15.75 -29.35
CA GLN A 108 -5.43 -16.96 -29.28
C GLN A 108 -6.91 -16.61 -29.50
N ILE A 109 -7.39 -15.56 -28.83
CA ILE A 109 -8.76 -15.06 -28.98
C ILE A 109 -9.04 -14.67 -30.44
N TYR A 110 -8.15 -13.88 -31.06
CA TYR A 110 -8.33 -13.47 -32.45
C TYR A 110 -8.25 -14.62 -33.45
N ASN A 111 -7.40 -15.61 -33.21
CA ASN A 111 -7.34 -16.80 -34.06
C ASN A 111 -8.64 -17.61 -33.99
N ASN A 112 -9.18 -17.84 -32.79
CA ASN A 112 -10.47 -18.50 -32.60
C ASN A 112 -11.59 -17.75 -33.36
N ARG A 113 -11.66 -16.42 -33.19
CA ARG A 113 -12.68 -15.60 -33.88
C ARG A 113 -12.53 -15.63 -35.40
N ALA A 114 -11.30 -15.60 -35.91
CA ALA A 114 -11.03 -15.65 -37.34
C ALA A 114 -11.36 -17.03 -37.94
N GLU A 115 -10.97 -18.11 -37.29
CA GLU A 115 -11.27 -19.47 -37.72
C GLU A 115 -12.78 -19.72 -37.74
N ARG A 116 -13.48 -19.29 -36.69
CA ARG A 116 -14.94 -19.40 -36.63
C ARG A 116 -15.62 -18.66 -37.78
N GLN A 117 -15.14 -17.46 -38.12
CA GLN A 117 -15.69 -16.70 -39.24
C GLN A 117 -15.49 -17.42 -40.58
N ILE A 118 -14.31 -18.01 -40.81
CA ILE A 118 -14.04 -18.81 -42.01
C ILE A 118 -15.00 -20.01 -42.10
N LEU A 119 -15.26 -20.70 -40.98
CA LEU A 119 -16.21 -21.82 -40.98
C LEU A 119 -17.64 -21.35 -41.29
N ILE A 120 -18.08 -20.24 -40.69
CA ILE A 120 -19.41 -19.65 -40.97
C ILE A 120 -19.57 -19.34 -42.45
N ASP A 121 -18.58 -18.69 -43.06
CA ASP A 121 -18.60 -18.30 -44.47
C ASP A 121 -18.74 -19.52 -45.41
N ASN A 122 -18.31 -20.71 -44.95
CA ASN A 122 -18.36 -21.97 -45.68
C ASN A 122 -19.47 -22.94 -45.19
N ASN A 123 -20.33 -22.54 -44.25
CA ASN A 123 -21.30 -23.44 -43.61
C ASN A 123 -22.72 -23.41 -44.22
N ALA A 124 -22.87 -23.05 -45.50
CA ALA A 124 -24.19 -22.98 -46.16
C ALA A 124 -24.95 -24.32 -46.13
N LEU A 125 -24.23 -25.45 -46.07
CA LEU A 125 -24.77 -26.81 -46.00
C LEU A 125 -24.83 -27.38 -44.57
N GLY A 126 -24.45 -26.61 -43.55
CA GLY A 126 -24.47 -27.03 -42.14
C GLY A 126 -23.38 -28.03 -41.73
N GLN A 127 -22.42 -28.35 -42.60
CA GLN A 127 -21.37 -29.35 -42.37
C GLN A 127 -20.38 -28.97 -41.25
N PHE A 128 -20.17 -27.69 -41.00
CA PHE A 128 -19.22 -27.17 -40.01
C PHE A 128 -19.89 -26.75 -38.70
N THR A 129 -21.18 -26.99 -38.52
CA THR A 129 -21.94 -26.53 -37.35
C THR A 129 -21.36 -27.03 -36.02
N ALA A 130 -20.89 -28.29 -35.98
CA ALA A 130 -20.25 -28.85 -34.78
C ALA A 130 -18.91 -28.15 -34.46
N GLN A 131 -18.06 -27.92 -35.47
CA GLN A 131 -16.77 -27.24 -35.29
C GLN A 131 -16.95 -25.76 -34.87
N ILE A 132 -18.00 -25.09 -35.36
CA ILE A 132 -18.36 -23.74 -34.90
C ILE A 132 -18.75 -23.77 -33.42
N ALA A 133 -19.50 -24.79 -32.98
CA ALA A 133 -19.87 -24.93 -31.58
C ALA A 133 -18.65 -25.24 -30.69
N ASP A 134 -17.69 -26.03 -31.17
CA ASP A 134 -16.43 -26.27 -30.45
C ASP A 134 -15.63 -24.97 -30.27
N LEU A 135 -15.56 -24.11 -31.30
CA LEU A 135 -14.91 -22.79 -31.21
C LEU A 135 -15.67 -21.80 -30.32
N ASP A 136 -17.01 -21.84 -30.32
CA ASP A 136 -17.82 -21.04 -29.40
C ASP A 136 -17.58 -21.46 -27.95
N GLN A 137 -17.48 -22.76 -27.67
CA GLN A 137 -17.13 -23.26 -26.33
C GLN A 137 -15.70 -22.87 -25.93
N GLU A 138 -14.72 -22.98 -26.81
CA GLU A 138 -13.34 -22.53 -26.52
C GLU A 138 -13.29 -21.02 -26.21
N TYR A 139 -14.09 -20.22 -26.92
CA TYR A 139 -14.20 -18.78 -26.63
C TYR A 139 -14.85 -18.51 -25.27
N ASP A 140 -15.89 -19.28 -24.91
CA ASP A 140 -16.51 -19.21 -23.58
C ASP A 140 -15.50 -19.62 -22.49
N ASP A 141 -14.65 -20.62 -22.74
CA ASP A 141 -13.58 -21.02 -21.84
C ASP A 141 -12.54 -19.89 -21.66
N PHE A 142 -12.19 -19.17 -22.75
CA PHE A 142 -11.34 -17.96 -22.65
C PHE A 142 -11.99 -16.86 -21.80
N TRP A 143 -13.30 -16.68 -21.94
CA TRP A 143 -14.06 -15.70 -21.17
C TRP A 143 -14.00 -16.02 -19.67
N ASP A 144 -14.30 -17.27 -19.32
CA ASP A 144 -14.30 -17.73 -17.94
C ASP A 144 -12.90 -17.63 -17.31
N GLU A 145 -11.85 -18.09 -18.01
CA GLU A 145 -10.46 -18.01 -17.55
C GLU A 145 -10.04 -16.56 -17.26
N ASP A 146 -10.25 -15.63 -18.20
CA ASP A 146 -9.93 -14.21 -18.01
C ASP A 146 -10.70 -13.61 -16.81
N GLY A 147 -11.95 -14.04 -16.63
CA GLY A 147 -12.78 -13.66 -15.49
C GLY A 147 -12.21 -14.15 -14.15
N GLU A 148 -11.76 -15.41 -14.09
CA GLU A 148 -11.14 -16.02 -12.92
C GLU A 148 -9.80 -15.35 -12.57
N VAL A 149 -8.95 -15.12 -13.56
CA VAL A 149 -7.66 -14.44 -13.41
C VAL A 149 -7.86 -13.04 -12.82
N MET A 150 -8.81 -12.27 -13.36
CA MET A 150 -9.10 -10.92 -12.85
C MET A 150 -9.76 -10.93 -11.46
N ARG A 151 -10.57 -11.94 -11.14
CA ARG A 151 -11.13 -12.14 -9.79
C ARG A 151 -10.00 -12.34 -8.78
N ASP A 152 -9.09 -13.25 -9.08
CA ASP A 152 -7.98 -13.61 -8.19
C ASP A 152 -6.99 -12.45 -8.04
N TYR A 153 -6.69 -11.74 -9.13
CA TYR A 153 -5.90 -10.51 -9.10
C TYR A 153 -6.51 -9.48 -8.15
N ARG A 154 -7.82 -9.19 -8.30
CA ARG A 154 -8.53 -8.25 -7.41
C ARG A 154 -8.46 -8.68 -5.95
N LEU A 155 -8.64 -9.97 -5.66
CA LEU A 155 -8.60 -10.48 -4.28
C LEU A 155 -7.22 -10.28 -3.65
N ARG A 156 -6.14 -10.62 -4.36
CA ARG A 156 -4.76 -10.44 -3.88
C ARG A 156 -4.41 -8.96 -3.66
N VAL A 157 -4.79 -8.09 -4.60
CA VAL A 157 -4.60 -6.64 -4.45
C VAL A 157 -5.41 -6.10 -3.26
N SER A 158 -6.67 -6.52 -3.11
CA SER A 158 -7.51 -6.11 -1.98
C SER A 158 -6.92 -6.54 -0.63
N ASP A 159 -6.40 -7.76 -0.53
CA ASP A 159 -5.73 -8.26 0.68
C ASP A 159 -4.48 -7.42 1.00
N ALA A 160 -3.63 -7.16 0.01
CA ALA A 160 -2.42 -6.36 0.20
C ALA A 160 -2.72 -4.93 0.67
N LEU A 161 -3.71 -4.28 0.03
CA LEU A 161 -4.14 -2.94 0.43
C LEU A 161 -4.77 -2.90 1.82
N SER A 162 -5.44 -3.98 2.26
CA SER A 162 -6.05 -4.03 3.60
C SER A 162 -5.03 -3.98 4.74
N LYS A 163 -3.78 -4.39 4.48
CA LYS A 163 -2.66 -4.35 5.43
C LYS A 163 -2.05 -2.96 5.56
N LEU A 164 -2.31 -2.06 4.60
CA LEU A 164 -1.85 -0.67 4.64
C LEU A 164 -2.79 0.18 5.49
N THR A 165 -2.57 0.16 6.80
CA THR A 165 -3.39 0.91 7.75
C THR A 165 -3.26 2.43 7.55
N PRO A 166 -4.32 3.22 7.78
CA PRO A 166 -4.27 4.67 7.64
C PRO A 166 -3.23 5.33 8.55
N TRP A 167 -2.54 6.34 8.02
CA TRP A 167 -1.61 7.18 8.79
C TRP A 167 -2.35 7.96 9.87
N LYS A 168 -1.82 7.96 11.09
CA LYS A 168 -2.38 8.69 12.23
C LYS A 168 -1.62 9.99 12.45
N ALA A 169 -2.33 11.05 12.82
CA ALA A 169 -1.69 12.30 13.20
C ALA A 169 -0.78 12.12 14.43
N PRO A 170 0.41 12.75 14.48
CA PRO A 170 1.27 12.69 15.64
C PRO A 170 0.62 13.39 16.84
N PRO A 171 0.68 12.80 18.05
CA PRO A 171 0.24 13.48 19.24
C PRO A 171 1.20 14.64 19.57
N PRO A 172 0.71 15.76 20.12
CA PRO A 172 1.57 16.85 20.53
C PRO A 172 2.44 16.45 21.72
N ILE A 173 3.68 16.95 21.78
CA ILE A 173 4.54 16.87 22.97
C ILE A 173 4.27 18.05 23.90
N ALA A 174 4.11 19.25 23.32
CA ALA A 174 3.70 20.43 24.06
C ALA A 174 2.20 20.65 23.85
N HIS A 175 1.43 20.74 24.92
CA HIS A 175 0.18 21.47 24.87
C HIS A 175 0.51 22.96 24.80
N SER A 176 -0.22 23.74 23.98
CA SER A 176 -0.22 25.20 24.06
C SER A 176 -0.54 25.58 25.51
N THR A 177 0.50 25.74 26.32
CA THR A 177 0.39 25.97 27.74
C THR A 177 0.27 27.47 27.91
N VAL A 178 -0.79 27.90 28.57
CA VAL A 178 -0.83 29.21 29.23
C VAL A 178 0.54 29.40 29.89
N LEU A 179 1.26 30.44 29.46
CA LEU A 179 2.56 30.82 30.00
C LEU A 179 2.49 30.74 31.53
N VAL A 180 3.23 29.79 32.12
CA VAL A 180 3.40 29.74 33.56
C VAL A 180 4.09 31.05 33.94
N ALA A 181 3.36 31.92 34.67
CA ALA A 181 3.91 33.19 35.10
C ALA A 181 5.18 32.94 35.95
N PRO A 182 6.23 33.75 35.77
CA PRO A 182 7.45 33.59 36.55
C PRO A 182 7.14 33.69 38.05
N VAL A 183 7.61 32.72 38.83
CA VAL A 183 7.56 32.77 40.29
C VAL A 183 8.38 33.98 40.73
N SER A 184 7.74 34.97 41.33
CA SER A 184 8.42 36.12 41.89
C SER A 184 9.28 35.68 43.08
N PRO A 185 10.55 36.13 43.21
CA PRO A 185 11.38 35.78 44.34
C PRO A 185 10.76 36.36 45.63
N SER A 186 10.65 35.51 46.66
CA SER A 186 10.17 35.90 47.99
C SER A 186 11.13 36.93 48.59
N THR A 187 10.65 38.15 48.81
CA THR A 187 11.39 39.20 49.52
C THR A 187 11.72 38.74 50.92
N ALA A 188 13.02 38.62 51.22
CA ALA A 188 13.52 38.45 52.56
C ALA A 188 13.08 39.64 53.43
N SER A 189 12.29 39.38 54.48
CA SER A 189 11.97 40.38 55.48
C SER A 189 13.19 40.58 56.37
N SER A 190 13.89 41.70 56.19
CA SER A 190 14.92 42.19 57.10
C SER A 190 14.26 42.60 58.42
N ARG A 191 14.51 41.85 59.48
CA ARG A 191 14.19 42.26 60.85
C ARG A 191 15.41 42.99 61.42
N THR A 192 15.33 44.32 61.43
CA THR A 192 16.22 45.22 62.19
C THR A 192 15.61 45.51 63.56
N ASP A 193 16.45 45.34 64.59
CA ASP A 193 16.56 46.03 65.88
C ASP A 193 15.32 46.23 66.77
N THR A 194 15.36 45.72 68.02
CA THR A 194 16.05 46.33 69.18
C THR A 194 16.16 45.32 70.33
#